data_AF-A0A1Y3YHI2-F1
#
_entry.id   AF-A0A1Y3YHI2-F1
#
_cell.length_a   1.000
_cell.length_b   1.000
_cell.length_c   1.000
_cell.angle_alpha   90.00
_cell.angle_beta   90.00
_cell.angle_gamma   90.00
#
_symmetry.space_group_name_H-M   'P 1'
#
loop_
_entity.id
_entity.type
_entity.pdbx_description
1 polymer ?
#
loop_
_entity_poly.entity_id
_entity_poly.type
_entity_poly.pdbx_seq_one_letter_code
_entity_poly.pdbx_strand_id
1 'polypeptide(L)'
;MTIDTKDILNSILSSISRIDYIKPEEIPGIDLYMDQVTTFMEEHLRSSKRHREDKILTKTMINNYAKNDLLPPPVKKKYSKEHMLMLIFIYYFKNILSISDIQKLLGPLAQKYFPGEGSIDLTALYEEIMKLEVEQIEPLAKDVTRKFSLANDSFQDISEEEKEFLHKFAFICMLSFDVYVKKQVIENLIDQMSEEGTD
;
A
#
# COMPACT_ATOMS: atom_id res chain seq x y z
N MET A 1 6.65 33.11 3.51
CA MET A 1 6.19 32.56 2.21
C MET A 1 4.79 32.03 2.45
N THR A 2 3.77 32.81 2.13
CA THR A 2 2.38 32.35 2.12
C THR A 2 2.25 31.38 0.96
N ILE A 3 2.38 30.08 1.25
CA ILE A 3 2.05 29.04 0.27
C ILE A 3 0.55 29.18 0.03
N ASP A 4 0.14 29.49 -1.20
CA ASP A 4 -1.28 29.59 -1.54
C ASP A 4 -1.93 28.24 -1.22
N THR A 5 -2.97 28.26 -0.40
CA THR A 5 -3.77 27.10 0.01
C THR A 5 -4.25 26.28 -1.21
N LYS A 6 -4.47 26.92 -2.37
CA LYS A 6 -4.77 26.23 -3.64
C LYS A 6 -3.58 25.47 -4.20
N ASP A 7 -2.36 25.97 -4.05
CA ASP A 7 -1.13 25.30 -4.51
C ASP A 7 -0.87 24.02 -3.72
N ILE A 8 -1.20 24.02 -2.42
CA ILE A 8 -1.09 22.82 -1.57
C ILE A 8 -2.03 21.72 -2.07
N LEU A 9 -3.32 22.06 -2.28
CA LEU A 9 -4.29 21.08 -2.76
C LEU A 9 -3.91 20.55 -4.14
N ASN A 10 -3.51 21.41 -5.07
CA ASN A 10 -3.07 21.00 -6.40
C ASN A 10 -1.83 20.09 -6.35
N SER A 11 -0.88 20.36 -5.45
CA SER A 11 0.29 19.50 -5.23
C SER A 11 -0.10 18.12 -4.70
N ILE A 12 -1.05 18.06 -3.75
CA ILE A 12 -1.59 16.80 -3.20
C ILE A 12 -2.31 16.01 -4.29
N LEU A 13 -3.21 16.64 -5.04
CA LEU A 13 -3.96 16.00 -6.12
C LEU A 13 -3.06 15.51 -7.24
N SER A 14 -2.05 16.29 -7.63
CA SER A 14 -1.02 15.84 -8.57
C SER A 14 -0.30 14.60 -8.05
N SER A 15 0.00 14.54 -6.76
CA SER A 15 0.65 13.36 -6.16
C SER A 15 -0.25 12.13 -6.17
N ILE A 16 -1.54 12.30 -5.85
CA ILE A 16 -2.55 11.24 -5.90
C ILE A 16 -2.74 10.71 -7.34
N SER A 17 -2.76 11.60 -8.34
CA SER A 17 -2.92 11.20 -9.75
C SER A 17 -1.73 10.43 -10.33
N ARG A 18 -0.58 10.44 -9.64
CA ARG A 18 0.63 9.69 -10.00
C ARG A 18 0.73 8.36 -9.28
N ILE A 19 -0.25 8.02 -8.43
CA ILE A 19 -0.35 6.68 -7.85
C ILE A 19 -0.58 5.74 -9.03
N ASP A 20 0.43 4.94 -9.32
CA ASP A 20 0.40 3.89 -10.30
C ASP A 20 0.92 2.62 -9.62
N TYR A 21 0.45 1.47 -10.11
CA TYR A 21 0.85 0.18 -9.61
C TYR A 21 1.85 -0.48 -10.55
N ILE A 22 2.57 -1.47 -10.05
CA ILE A 22 3.52 -2.22 -10.88
C ILE A 22 2.72 -3.14 -11.79
N LYS A 23 2.71 -2.89 -13.09
CA LYS A 23 2.00 -3.74 -14.03
C LYS A 23 2.71 -5.10 -14.12
N PRO A 24 1.99 -6.23 -14.19
CA PRO A 24 2.65 -7.54 -14.22
C PRO A 24 3.57 -7.78 -15.41
N GLU A 25 3.42 -7.03 -16.49
CA GLU A 25 4.31 -7.05 -17.65
C GLU A 25 5.66 -6.38 -17.38
N GLU A 26 5.75 -5.51 -16.37
CA GLU A 26 7.01 -4.93 -15.91
C GLU A 26 7.84 -5.96 -15.13
N ILE A 27 7.21 -6.95 -14.52
CA ILE A 27 7.91 -8.02 -13.81
C ILE A 27 8.60 -8.92 -14.83
N PRO A 28 9.93 -9.14 -14.72
CA PRO A 28 10.65 -9.99 -15.66
C PRO A 28 10.06 -11.40 -15.76
N GLY A 29 9.92 -11.92 -16.99
CA GLY A 29 9.47 -13.29 -17.25
C GLY A 29 10.48 -14.39 -16.90
N ILE A 30 11.49 -14.08 -16.09
CA ILE A 30 12.53 -15.00 -15.62
C ILE A 30 12.64 -14.93 -14.09
N ASP A 31 13.02 -16.04 -13.46
CA ASP A 31 13.26 -16.02 -12.01
C ASP A 31 14.48 -15.16 -11.66
N LEU A 32 14.32 -14.35 -10.60
CA LEU A 32 15.29 -13.34 -10.18
C LEU A 32 16.13 -13.82 -8.99
N TYR A 33 17.42 -13.50 -8.98
CA TYR A 33 18.23 -13.60 -7.77
C TYR A 33 17.90 -12.48 -6.79
N MET A 34 18.18 -12.69 -5.50
CA MET A 34 17.89 -11.73 -4.41
C MET A 34 18.27 -10.27 -4.75
N ASP A 35 19.46 -10.04 -5.30
CA ASP A 35 19.91 -8.69 -5.66
C ASP A 35 19.00 -8.05 -6.71
N GLN A 36 18.61 -8.82 -7.73
CA GLN A 36 17.70 -8.37 -8.79
C GLN A 36 16.30 -8.07 -8.23
N VAL A 37 15.81 -8.88 -7.29
CA VAL A 37 14.55 -8.60 -6.58
C VAL A 37 14.62 -7.26 -5.86
N THR A 38 15.67 -7.02 -5.07
CA THR A 38 15.80 -5.74 -4.35
C THR A 38 15.98 -4.55 -5.29
N THR A 39 16.70 -4.71 -6.39
CA THR A 39 16.85 -3.67 -7.42
C THR A 39 15.51 -3.35 -8.08
N PHE A 40 14.76 -4.37 -8.49
CA PHE A 40 13.44 -4.20 -9.09
C PHE A 40 12.50 -3.44 -8.15
N MET A 41 12.39 -3.90 -6.89
CA MET A 41 11.52 -3.26 -5.91
C MET A 41 11.92 -1.80 -5.66
N GLU A 42 13.22 -1.52 -5.58
CA GLU A 42 13.74 -0.15 -5.42
C GLU A 42 13.42 0.74 -6.61
N GLU A 43 13.59 0.26 -7.85
CA GLU A 43 13.35 1.04 -9.06
C GLU A 43 11.87 1.42 -9.21
N HIS A 44 10.97 0.45 -9.00
CA HIS A 44 9.53 0.63 -9.24
C HIS A 44 8.79 1.29 -8.06
N LEU A 45 9.29 1.16 -6.82
CA LEU A 45 8.59 1.69 -5.63
C LEU A 45 9.30 2.89 -4.99
N ARG A 46 10.40 3.41 -5.55
CA ARG A 46 11.09 4.59 -4.97
C ARG A 46 10.21 5.82 -4.79
N SER A 47 9.18 5.99 -5.60
CA SER A 47 8.25 7.12 -5.54
C SER A 47 7.35 7.08 -4.29
N SER A 48 7.15 5.90 -3.68
CA SER A 48 6.36 5.74 -2.46
C SER A 48 7.16 5.95 -1.18
N LYS A 49 8.46 6.27 -1.27
CA LYS A 49 9.28 6.59 -0.09
C LYS A 49 8.88 7.92 0.50
N ARG A 50 8.82 7.97 1.84
CA ARG A 50 8.65 9.24 2.57
C ARG A 50 9.93 10.05 2.53
N HIS A 51 11.07 9.38 2.72
CA HIS A 51 12.40 9.99 2.66
C HIS A 51 13.31 9.23 1.69
N ARG A 52 14.27 9.93 1.08
CA ARG A 52 15.12 9.34 0.01
C ARG A 52 15.95 8.15 0.51
N GLU A 53 16.34 8.19 1.77
CA GLU A 53 17.13 7.19 2.48
C GLU A 53 16.33 5.97 2.96
N ASP A 54 14.98 6.05 2.96
CA ASP A 54 14.13 4.92 3.32
C ASP A 54 14.40 3.76 2.37
N LYS A 55 14.37 2.53 2.88
CA LYS A 55 14.58 1.33 2.06
C LYS A 55 13.23 0.72 1.67
N ILE A 56 13.06 0.37 0.39
CA ILE A 56 11.86 -0.34 -0.06
C ILE A 56 11.77 -1.72 0.57
N LEU A 57 12.72 -2.60 0.21
CA LEU A 57 12.89 -3.92 0.79
C LEU A 57 14.38 -4.22 0.90
N THR A 58 14.77 -4.87 1.99
CA THR A 58 16.15 -5.33 2.19
C THR A 58 16.23 -6.83 2.06
N LYS A 59 17.44 -7.35 1.76
CA LYS A 59 17.69 -8.81 1.76
C LYS A 59 17.25 -9.47 3.07
N THR A 60 17.50 -8.80 4.20
CA THR A 60 17.09 -9.28 5.52
C THR A 60 15.57 -9.34 5.66
N MET A 61 14.84 -8.32 5.19
CA MET A 61 13.37 -8.33 5.19
C MET A 61 12.82 -9.50 4.37
N ILE A 62 13.30 -9.69 3.13
CA ILE A 62 12.83 -10.77 2.25
C ILE A 62 13.13 -12.14 2.87
N ASN A 63 14.33 -12.32 3.42
CA ASN A 63 14.68 -13.55 4.14
C ASN A 63 13.78 -13.77 5.37
N ASN A 64 13.39 -12.71 6.07
CA ASN A 64 12.49 -12.81 7.21
C ASN A 64 11.07 -13.19 6.76
N TYR A 65 10.59 -12.67 5.63
CA TYR A 65 9.29 -13.08 5.09
C TYR A 65 9.26 -14.57 4.73
N ALA A 66 10.34 -15.07 4.11
CA ALA A 66 10.47 -16.50 3.82
C ALA A 66 10.58 -17.36 5.08
N LYS A 67 11.28 -16.88 6.12
CA LYS A 67 11.46 -17.61 7.38
C LYS A 67 10.21 -17.66 8.27
N ASN A 68 9.31 -16.68 8.14
CA ASN A 68 8.07 -16.60 8.93
C ASN A 68 6.85 -17.07 8.10
N ASP A 69 7.06 -17.80 7.02
CA ASP A 69 6.00 -18.37 6.17
C ASP A 69 5.03 -17.34 5.56
N LEU A 70 5.46 -16.08 5.41
CA LEU A 70 4.73 -15.05 4.64
C LEU A 70 4.93 -15.20 3.13
N LEU A 71 6.03 -15.85 2.75
CA LEU A 71 6.43 -16.06 1.37
C LEU A 71 7.05 -17.46 1.27
N PRO A 72 6.71 -18.26 0.25
CA PRO A 72 7.42 -19.50 -0.01
C PRO A 72 8.94 -19.27 -0.16
N PRO A 73 9.79 -20.23 0.26
CA PRO A 73 11.22 -20.08 0.12
C PRO A 73 11.64 -20.07 -1.36
N PRO A 74 12.71 -19.33 -1.72
CA PRO A 74 13.16 -19.25 -3.11
C PRO A 74 13.63 -20.61 -3.64
N VAL A 75 13.30 -20.91 -4.89
CA VAL A 75 13.71 -22.15 -5.56
C VAL A 75 15.08 -21.95 -6.19
N LYS A 76 16.07 -22.78 -5.81
CA LYS A 76 17.47 -22.67 -6.31
C LYS A 76 18.04 -21.25 -6.16
N LYS A 77 17.71 -20.56 -5.05
CA LYS A 77 18.08 -19.15 -4.76
C LYS A 77 17.47 -18.10 -5.70
N LYS A 78 16.40 -18.45 -6.41
CA LYS A 78 15.68 -17.55 -7.28
C LYS A 78 14.22 -17.37 -6.85
N TYR A 79 13.67 -16.22 -7.21
CA TYR A 79 12.32 -15.78 -6.91
C TYR A 79 11.54 -15.71 -8.22
N SER A 80 10.44 -16.44 -8.29
CA SER A 80 9.55 -16.47 -9.46
C SER A 80 8.69 -15.20 -9.56
N LYS A 81 7.92 -15.06 -10.64
CA LYS A 81 6.94 -13.97 -10.81
C LYS A 81 5.94 -13.93 -9.64
N GLU A 82 5.50 -15.08 -9.15
CA GLU A 82 4.59 -15.18 -8.00
C GLU A 82 5.23 -14.62 -6.72
N HIS A 83 6.53 -14.87 -6.51
CA HIS A 83 7.24 -14.27 -5.39
C HIS A 83 7.27 -12.74 -5.50
N MET A 84 7.45 -12.21 -6.70
CA MET A 84 7.45 -10.76 -6.94
C MET A 84 6.09 -10.14 -6.61
N LEU A 85 5.00 -10.72 -7.10
CA LEU A 85 3.64 -10.26 -6.82
C LEU A 85 3.34 -10.26 -5.31
N MET A 86 3.72 -11.33 -4.60
CA MET A 86 3.56 -11.40 -3.15
C MET A 86 4.40 -10.36 -2.40
N LEU A 87 5.65 -10.13 -2.83
CA LEU A 87 6.51 -9.10 -2.22
C LEU A 87 5.96 -7.68 -2.43
N ILE A 88 5.29 -7.43 -3.55
CA ILE A 88 4.59 -6.17 -3.83
C ILE A 88 3.41 -5.99 -2.86
N PHE A 89 2.56 -7.01 -2.69
CA PHE A 89 1.48 -6.98 -1.69
C PHE A 89 2.00 -6.76 -0.27
N ILE A 90 3.04 -7.50 0.13
CA ILE A 90 3.68 -7.32 1.45
C ILE A 90 4.17 -5.87 1.62
N TYR A 91 4.76 -5.27 0.59
CA TYR A 91 5.22 -3.88 0.64
C TYR A 91 4.06 -2.89 0.83
N TYR A 92 2.91 -3.10 0.18
CA TYR A 92 1.73 -2.26 0.36
C TYR A 92 1.11 -2.42 1.75
N PHE A 93 1.07 -3.64 2.29
CA PHE A 93 0.44 -3.91 3.58
C PHE A 93 1.30 -3.56 4.80
N LYS A 94 2.63 -3.68 4.75
CA LYS A 94 3.51 -3.60 5.94
C LYS A 94 3.43 -2.31 6.75
N ASN A 95 2.97 -1.20 6.15
CA ASN A 95 2.84 0.08 6.84
C ASN A 95 1.47 0.26 7.52
N ILE A 96 0.53 -0.66 7.27
CA ILE A 96 -0.86 -0.57 7.71
C ILE A 96 -1.21 -1.75 8.63
N LEU A 97 -0.71 -2.94 8.29
CA LEU A 97 -1.05 -4.21 8.93
C LEU A 97 0.12 -4.80 9.72
N SER A 98 -0.20 -5.59 10.74
CA SER A 98 0.81 -6.36 11.46
C SER A 98 1.34 -7.50 10.59
N ILE A 99 2.51 -8.04 10.95
CA ILE A 99 3.08 -9.19 10.23
C ILE A 99 2.16 -10.42 10.28
N SER A 100 1.43 -10.60 11.38
CA SER A 100 0.50 -11.71 11.57
C SER A 100 -0.72 -11.56 10.66
N ASP A 101 -1.25 -10.35 10.53
CA ASP A 101 -2.40 -10.07 9.65
C ASP A 101 -2.04 -10.29 8.17
N ILE A 102 -0.84 -9.85 7.78
CA ILE A 102 -0.32 -10.09 6.43
C ILE A 102 -0.21 -11.59 6.17
N GLN A 103 0.30 -12.36 7.13
CA GLN A 103 0.41 -13.81 7.00
C GLN A 103 -0.97 -14.49 6.84
N LYS A 104 -1.99 -14.04 7.60
CA LYS A 104 -3.36 -14.55 7.48
C LYS A 104 -3.96 -14.28 6.10
N LEU A 105 -3.74 -13.07 5.56
CA LEU A 105 -4.24 -12.69 4.23
C LEU A 105 -3.53 -13.43 3.10
N LEU A 106 -2.20 -13.49 3.17
CA LEU A 106 -1.36 -13.96 2.07
C LEU A 106 -1.09 -15.48 2.12
N GLY A 107 -1.22 -16.12 3.28
CA GLY A 107 -0.99 -17.55 3.46
C GLY A 107 -1.87 -18.43 2.54
N PRO A 108 -3.20 -18.25 2.53
CA PRO A 108 -4.09 -18.99 1.63
C PRO A 108 -3.77 -18.75 0.15
N LEU A 109 -3.35 -17.54 -0.21
CA LEU A 109 -2.91 -17.23 -1.57
C LEU A 109 -1.61 -17.97 -1.92
N ALA A 110 -0.64 -17.97 -1.01
CA ALA A 110 0.61 -18.70 -1.21
C ALA A 110 0.36 -20.20 -1.41
N GLN A 111 -0.47 -20.80 -0.57
CA GLN A 111 -0.79 -22.23 -0.62
C GLN A 111 -1.53 -22.62 -1.91
N LYS A 112 -2.46 -21.79 -2.37
CA LYS A 112 -3.30 -22.13 -3.53
C LYS A 112 -2.65 -21.81 -4.87
N TYR A 113 -1.95 -20.68 -4.98
CA TYR A 113 -1.50 -20.18 -6.28
C TYR A 113 -0.06 -20.57 -6.63
N PHE A 114 0.83 -20.82 -5.66
CA PHE A 114 2.19 -21.28 -5.98
C PHE A 114 2.25 -22.69 -6.57
N PRO A 115 1.42 -23.66 -6.10
CA PRO A 115 1.31 -24.97 -6.76
C PRO A 115 0.54 -24.93 -8.09
N GLY A 116 -0.10 -23.79 -8.43
CA GLY A 116 -0.95 -23.66 -9.62
C GLY A 116 -2.35 -24.27 -9.47
N GLU A 117 -2.85 -24.39 -8.23
CA GLU A 117 -4.18 -24.95 -7.92
C GLU A 117 -5.31 -23.89 -7.92
N GLY A 118 -4.98 -22.64 -8.22
CA GLY A 118 -5.93 -21.56 -8.41
C GLY A 118 -6.79 -21.76 -9.67
N SER A 119 -8.06 -21.33 -9.60
CA SER A 119 -8.92 -21.26 -10.79
C SER A 119 -8.50 -20.17 -11.77
N ILE A 120 -7.76 -19.18 -11.26
CA ILE A 120 -7.03 -18.16 -12.01
C ILE A 120 -5.58 -18.20 -11.54
N ASP A 121 -4.65 -17.65 -12.31
CA ASP A 121 -3.28 -17.48 -11.85
C ASP A 121 -3.13 -16.21 -10.98
N LEU A 122 -2.01 -16.11 -10.26
CA LEU A 122 -1.75 -14.99 -9.36
C LEU A 122 -1.58 -13.66 -10.12
N THR A 123 -1.19 -13.70 -11.39
CA THR A 123 -1.06 -12.49 -12.22
C THR A 123 -2.44 -11.91 -12.48
N ALA A 124 -3.39 -12.71 -12.94
CA ALA A 124 -4.77 -12.29 -13.17
C ALA A 124 -5.45 -11.80 -11.90
N LEU A 125 -5.21 -12.46 -10.75
CA LEU A 125 -5.70 -12.00 -9.44
C LEU A 125 -5.16 -10.60 -9.12
N TYR A 126 -3.86 -10.40 -9.30
CA TYR A 126 -3.22 -9.11 -9.05
C TYR A 126 -3.76 -8.02 -9.97
N GLU A 127 -3.89 -8.29 -11.27
CA GLU A 127 -4.43 -7.33 -12.26
C GLU A 127 -5.83 -6.87 -11.92
N GLU A 128 -6.71 -7.80 -11.51
CA GLU A 128 -8.08 -7.47 -11.14
C GLU A 128 -8.11 -6.58 -9.89
N ILE A 129 -7.30 -6.88 -8.85
CA ILE A 129 -7.22 -6.04 -7.65
C ILE A 129 -6.70 -4.65 -7.99
N MET A 130 -5.63 -4.55 -8.78
CA MET A 130 -5.05 -3.25 -9.14
C MET A 130 -6.01 -2.41 -9.98
N LYS A 131 -6.78 -3.04 -10.88
CA LYS A 131 -7.85 -2.35 -11.63
C LYS A 131 -8.91 -1.77 -10.69
N LEU A 132 -9.37 -2.56 -9.71
CA LEU A 132 -10.33 -2.09 -8.71
C LEU A 132 -9.76 -0.91 -7.89
N GLU A 133 -8.47 -0.95 -7.53
CA GLU A 133 -7.82 0.14 -6.80
C GLU A 133 -7.69 1.42 -7.63
N VAL A 134 -7.35 1.33 -8.93
CA VAL A 134 -7.28 2.50 -9.82
C VAL A 134 -8.62 3.20 -9.94
N GLU A 135 -9.73 2.46 -9.99
CA GLU A 135 -11.08 3.03 -10.02
C GLU A 135 -11.40 3.85 -8.74
N GLN A 136 -10.67 3.65 -7.64
CA GLN A 136 -10.84 4.42 -6.41
C GLN A 136 -10.09 5.75 -6.39
N ILE A 137 -9.14 6.00 -7.30
CA ILE A 137 -8.29 7.20 -7.27
C ILE A 137 -9.12 8.48 -7.37
N GLU A 138 -10.03 8.57 -8.34
CA GLU A 138 -10.84 9.78 -8.53
C GLU A 138 -11.83 10.03 -7.39
N PRO A 139 -12.62 9.04 -6.91
CA PRO A 139 -13.45 9.20 -5.71
C PRO A 139 -12.66 9.66 -4.48
N LEU A 140 -11.48 9.08 -4.23
CA LEU A 140 -10.63 9.45 -3.10
C LEU A 140 -10.08 10.87 -3.26
N ALA A 141 -9.65 11.27 -4.46
CA ALA A 141 -9.21 12.63 -4.73
C ALA A 141 -10.32 13.67 -4.42
N LYS A 142 -11.55 13.41 -4.85
CA LYS A 142 -12.72 14.28 -4.56
C LYS A 142 -12.99 14.37 -3.06
N ASP A 143 -12.91 13.24 -2.35
CA ASP A 143 -13.12 13.22 -0.90
C ASP A 143 -12.02 13.99 -0.14
N VAL A 144 -10.76 13.85 -0.54
CA VAL A 144 -9.63 14.64 -0.01
C VAL A 144 -9.86 16.14 -0.24
N THR A 145 -10.27 16.55 -1.44
CA THR A 145 -10.62 17.94 -1.75
C THR A 145 -11.75 18.45 -0.85
N ARG A 146 -12.81 17.67 -0.68
CA ARG A 146 -13.94 18.04 0.18
C ARG A 146 -13.50 18.25 1.63
N LYS A 147 -12.67 17.34 2.17
CA LYS A 147 -12.12 17.46 3.53
C LYS A 147 -11.23 18.67 3.70
N PHE A 148 -10.44 19.00 2.68
CA PHE A 148 -9.61 20.20 2.66
C PHE A 148 -10.45 21.48 2.72
N SER A 149 -11.53 21.57 1.93
CA SER A 149 -12.46 22.69 2.00
C SER A 149 -13.11 22.81 3.38
N LEU A 150 -13.61 21.70 3.95
CA LEU A 150 -14.21 21.70 5.28
C LEU A 150 -13.24 22.16 6.38
N ALA A 151 -11.97 21.76 6.29
CA ALA A 151 -10.94 22.19 7.22
C ALA A 151 -10.65 23.70 7.10
N ASN A 152 -10.59 24.24 5.88
CA ASN A 152 -10.38 25.69 5.65
C ASN A 152 -11.59 26.55 6.06
N ASP A 153 -12.80 25.97 6.02
CA ASP A 153 -14.03 26.64 6.45
C ASP A 153 -14.21 26.59 7.98
N SER A 154 -13.39 25.82 8.71
CA SER A 154 -13.38 25.76 10.18
C SER A 154 -12.62 26.93 10.82
N PHE A 155 -12.80 27.15 12.13
CA PHE A 155 -12.09 28.18 12.91
C PHE A 155 -12.05 29.56 12.22
N GLN A 156 -13.21 30.15 11.91
CA GLN A 156 -13.23 31.47 11.24
C GLN A 156 -12.96 32.64 12.20
N ASP A 157 -13.24 32.47 13.49
CA ASP A 157 -13.19 33.54 14.50
C ASP A 157 -11.86 33.64 15.28
N ILE A 158 -10.81 32.96 14.82
CA ILE A 158 -9.48 32.96 15.45
C ILE A 158 -8.52 33.98 14.80
N SER A 159 -7.41 34.24 15.47
CA SER A 159 -6.36 35.10 14.93
C SER A 159 -5.77 34.54 13.62
N GLU A 160 -5.42 35.42 12.68
CA GLU A 160 -4.79 35.00 11.41
C GLU A 160 -3.45 34.28 11.62
N GLU A 161 -2.78 34.54 12.75
CA GLU A 161 -1.52 33.88 13.13
C GLU A 161 -1.71 32.37 13.40
N GLU A 162 -2.85 31.98 13.98
CA GLU A 162 -3.15 30.59 14.33
C GLU A 162 -3.97 29.87 13.24
N LYS A 163 -4.65 30.63 12.38
CA LYS A 163 -5.60 30.11 11.39
C LYS A 163 -5.00 29.10 10.43
N GLU A 164 -3.83 29.42 9.86
CA GLU A 164 -3.15 28.52 8.91
C GLU A 164 -2.77 27.18 9.56
N PHE A 165 -2.27 27.22 10.80
CA PHE A 165 -1.90 26.00 11.53
C PHE A 165 -3.13 25.16 11.87
N LEU A 166 -4.20 25.78 12.38
CA LEU A 166 -5.41 25.08 12.80
C LEU A 166 -6.16 24.46 11.62
N HIS A 167 -6.18 25.10 10.44
CA HIS A 167 -6.72 24.51 9.22
C HIS A 167 -5.94 23.26 8.79
N LYS A 168 -4.60 23.33 8.78
CA LYS A 168 -3.74 22.16 8.47
C LYS A 168 -3.94 21.04 9.49
N PHE A 169 -3.99 21.38 10.77
CA PHE A 169 -4.22 20.42 11.84
C PHE A 169 -5.57 19.72 11.70
N ALA A 170 -6.65 20.48 11.47
CA ALA A 170 -7.98 19.93 11.24
C ALA A 170 -8.01 19.00 10.04
N PHE A 171 -7.41 19.40 8.93
CA PHE A 171 -7.31 18.56 7.73
C PHE A 171 -6.57 17.24 8.01
N ILE A 172 -5.44 17.30 8.70
CA ILE A 172 -4.70 16.10 9.13
C ILE A 172 -5.58 15.21 10.00
N CYS A 173 -6.27 15.76 11.00
CA CYS A 173 -7.17 14.99 11.87
C CYS A 173 -8.28 14.28 11.08
N MET A 174 -8.88 14.95 10.09
CA MET A 174 -9.92 14.34 9.25
C MET A 174 -9.39 13.16 8.44
N LEU A 175 -8.21 13.30 7.82
CA LEU A 175 -7.57 12.20 7.08
C LEU A 175 -7.14 11.06 8.00
N SER A 176 -6.59 11.38 9.17
CA SER A 176 -6.21 10.38 10.17
C SER A 176 -7.41 9.59 10.67
N PHE A 177 -8.58 10.24 10.82
CA PHE A 177 -9.81 9.55 11.20
C PHE A 177 -10.25 8.55 10.13
N ASP A 178 -10.17 8.89 8.84
CA ASP A 178 -10.48 7.93 7.77
C ASP A 178 -9.59 6.69 7.83
N VAL A 179 -8.28 6.91 7.98
CA VAL A 179 -7.30 5.82 8.07
C VAL A 179 -7.58 4.96 9.28
N TYR A 180 -7.89 5.56 10.43
CA TYR A 180 -8.25 4.83 11.65
C TYR A 180 -9.49 3.94 11.44
N VAL A 181 -10.58 4.50 10.90
CA VAL A 181 -11.82 3.74 10.65
C VAL A 181 -11.57 2.61 9.65
N LYS A 182 -10.87 2.89 8.54
CA LYS A 182 -10.55 1.85 7.54
C LYS A 182 -9.67 0.76 8.12
N LYS A 183 -8.67 1.12 8.93
CA LYS A 183 -7.80 0.15 9.61
C LYS A 183 -8.62 -0.78 10.51
N GLN A 184 -9.54 -0.23 11.30
CA GLN A 184 -10.41 -1.03 12.17
C GLN A 184 -11.31 -1.98 11.37
N VAL A 185 -11.86 -1.54 10.23
CA VAL A 185 -12.63 -2.42 9.33
C VAL A 185 -11.76 -3.54 8.79
N ILE A 186 -10.54 -3.23 8.33
CA ILE A 186 -9.62 -4.24 7.79
C ILE A 186 -9.24 -5.26 8.87
N GLU A 187 -8.86 -4.80 10.06
CA GLU A 187 -8.51 -5.68 11.18
C GLU A 187 -9.68 -6.61 11.55
N ASN A 188 -10.90 -6.07 11.61
CA ASN A 188 -12.09 -6.87 11.91
C ASN A 188 -12.37 -7.94 10.85
N LEU A 189 -12.21 -7.61 9.56
CA LEU A 189 -12.37 -8.58 8.47
C LEU A 189 -11.33 -9.71 8.56
N ILE A 190 -10.09 -9.39 8.92
CA ILE A 190 -9.00 -10.37 9.08
C ILE A 190 -9.25 -11.28 10.29
N ASP A 191 -9.80 -10.74 11.38
CA ASP A 191 -10.17 -11.52 12.55
C ASP A 191 -11.27 -12.54 12.21
N GLN A 192 -12.29 -12.15 11.44
CA GLN A 192 -13.35 -13.05 10.98
C GLN A 192 -12.81 -14.21 10.11
N MET A 193 -11.84 -13.93 9.22
CA MET A 193 -11.18 -14.98 8.43
C MET A 193 -10.45 -16.02 9.30
N SER A 194 -10.03 -15.64 10.51
CA SER A 194 -9.34 -16.52 11.43
C SER A 194 -10.30 -17.44 12.19
N GLU A 195 -11.51 -16.96 12.46
CA GLU A 195 -12.55 -17.75 13.17
C GLU A 195 -13.08 -18.88 12.28
N GLU A 196 -13.28 -18.63 10.98
CA GLU A 196 -13.76 -19.62 10.00
C GLU A 196 -12.75 -20.75 9.70
N GLY A 197 -11.47 -20.58 10.04
CA GLY A 197 -10.41 -21.57 9.81
C GLY A 197 -10.18 -22.56 10.95
N THR A 198 -11.03 -22.55 11.99
CA THR A 198 -10.85 -23.36 13.22
C THR A 198 -11.85 -24.52 13.38
N ASP A 199 -12.67 -24.80 12.35
CA ASP A 199 -13.61 -25.93 12.31
C ASP A 199 -13.17 -27.05 11.35
#